data_AF-A0A9Q0LAV8-F1
#
_entry.id   AF-A0A9Q0LAV8-F1
#
_cell.length_a   1.000
_cell.length_b   1.000
_cell.length_c   1.000
_cell.angle_alpha   90.00
_cell.angle_beta   90.00
_cell.angle_gamma   90.00
#
_symmetry.space_group_name_H-M   'P 1'
#
loop_
_entity.id
_entity.type
_entity.pdbx_description
1 polymer ?
#
loop_
_entity_poly.entity_id
_entity_poly.type
_entity_poly.pdbx_seq_one_letter_code
_entity_poly.pdbx_strand_id
1 'polypeptide(L)'
;MKLKNFKEIISKKSIKESNQIFEMIYSNNSKINPKLYSEIKEIINSNEKIEETMKRIYLNENENEKDFIIERKEKQYKFPKLILIMRSELYRGMFLSVTEDKSNKVTDYSELSNKSFQIFEYWIYSNQIKDEIEITQEIINEIETGIDYFQLNQTNPNLFDLLTKKFNNQN
;
A
#
# COMPACT_ATOMS: atom_id res chain seq x y z
N MET A 1 12.70 -4.82 -15.97
CA MET A 1 11.53 -5.73 -16.00
C MET A 1 10.42 -5.08 -15.17
N LYS A 2 9.34 -4.59 -15.79
CA LYS A 2 8.24 -3.92 -15.07
C LYS A 2 7.41 -5.00 -14.36
N LEU A 3 7.49 -5.07 -13.04
CA LEU A 3 6.65 -5.94 -12.23
C LEU A 3 5.22 -5.39 -12.30
N LYS A 4 4.35 -6.12 -12.99
CA LYS A 4 2.91 -5.82 -13.01
C LYS A 4 2.42 -5.86 -11.57
N ASN A 5 1.73 -4.82 -11.13
CA ASN A 5 0.65 -4.84 -10.15
C ASN A 5 0.40 -6.18 -9.40
N PHE A 6 0.74 -6.25 -8.11
CA PHE A 6 0.73 -7.50 -7.31
C PHE A 6 -0.63 -8.24 -7.28
N LYS A 7 -1.74 -7.51 -7.25
CA LYS A 7 -3.09 -8.10 -7.32
C LYS A 7 -3.36 -8.76 -8.67
N GLU A 8 -2.79 -8.20 -9.74
CA GLU A 8 -2.83 -8.74 -11.10
C GLU A 8 -1.85 -9.92 -11.29
N ILE A 9 -0.71 -9.89 -10.59
CA ILE A 9 0.19 -11.05 -10.48
C ILE A 9 -0.52 -12.18 -9.76
N ILE A 10 -1.17 -11.95 -8.61
CA ILE A 10 -1.84 -13.02 -7.86
C ILE A 10 -3.09 -13.53 -8.60
N SER A 11 -3.86 -12.63 -9.21
CA SER A 11 -5.10 -13.02 -9.90
C SER A 11 -4.87 -13.69 -11.25
N LYS A 12 -3.72 -13.47 -11.90
CA LYS A 12 -3.36 -14.10 -13.19
C LYS A 12 -2.37 -15.25 -13.07
N LYS A 13 -1.76 -15.46 -11.91
CA LYS A 13 -0.81 -16.57 -11.68
C LYS A 13 -1.42 -17.67 -10.83
N SER A 14 -0.86 -18.87 -10.96
CA SER A 14 -1.26 -19.98 -10.10
C SER A 14 -0.96 -19.66 -8.63
N ILE A 15 -1.76 -20.19 -7.69
CA ILE A 15 -1.52 -20.08 -6.23
C ILE A 15 -0.06 -20.40 -5.88
N LYS A 16 0.54 -21.36 -6.58
CA LYS A 16 1.95 -21.77 -6.43
C LYS A 16 2.95 -20.64 -6.74
N GLU A 17 2.74 -19.89 -7.82
CA GLU A 17 3.63 -18.77 -8.19
C GLU A 17 3.41 -17.54 -7.31
N SER A 18 2.17 -17.29 -6.88
CA SER A 18 1.86 -16.27 -5.88
C SER A 18 2.58 -16.54 -4.56
N ASN A 19 2.55 -17.79 -4.11
CA ASN A 19 3.28 -18.23 -2.93
C ASN A 19 4.79 -18.08 -3.09
N GLN A 20 5.37 -18.39 -4.26
CA GLN A 20 6.81 -18.20 -4.50
C GLN A 20 7.24 -16.73 -4.43
N ILE A 21 6.45 -15.81 -4.99
CA ILE A 21 6.75 -14.36 -4.92
C ILE A 21 6.60 -13.87 -3.47
N PHE A 22 5.59 -14.36 -2.75
CA PHE A 22 5.36 -14.02 -1.35
C PHE A 22 6.47 -14.53 -0.42
N GLU A 23 6.95 -15.75 -0.65
CA GLU A 23 8.11 -16.34 0.04
C GLU A 23 9.40 -15.55 -0.27
N MET A 24 9.65 -15.19 -1.54
CA MET A 24 10.80 -14.33 -1.89
C MET A 24 10.78 -12.98 -1.19
N ILE A 25 9.60 -12.38 -1.02
CA ILE A 25 9.43 -11.11 -0.31
C ILE A 25 9.84 -11.26 1.17
N TYR A 26 9.43 -12.36 1.81
CA TYR A 26 9.69 -12.64 3.22
C TYR A 26 11.12 -13.07 3.50
N SER A 27 11.68 -13.98 2.70
CA SER A 27 13.05 -14.48 2.87
C SER A 27 14.09 -13.36 2.77
N ASN A 28 13.81 -12.34 1.96
CA ASN A 28 14.71 -11.21 1.75
C ASN A 28 14.49 -10.06 2.74
N ASN A 29 13.46 -10.13 3.60
CA ASN A 29 13.15 -9.10 4.58
C ASN A 29 13.01 -9.69 5.99
N SER A 30 14.15 -9.82 6.69
CA SER A 30 14.26 -10.31 8.07
C SER A 30 13.51 -9.50 9.14
N LYS A 31 12.77 -8.45 8.74
CA LYS A 31 12.02 -7.56 9.62
C LYS A 31 10.53 -7.43 9.27
N ILE A 32 10.00 -8.20 8.30
CA ILE A 32 8.55 -8.25 8.09
C ILE A 32 7.91 -8.89 9.32
N ASN A 33 6.84 -8.26 9.83
CA ASN A 33 6.08 -8.83 10.95
C ASN A 33 5.59 -10.27 10.60
N PRO A 34 6.06 -11.30 11.34
CA PRO A 34 5.80 -12.70 10.98
C PRO A 34 4.34 -13.11 11.17
N LYS A 35 3.63 -12.49 12.13
CA LYS A 35 2.19 -12.72 12.34
C LYS A 35 1.38 -12.20 11.16
N LEU A 36 1.68 -10.99 10.71
CA LEU A 36 1.02 -10.41 9.54
C LEU A 36 1.30 -11.22 8.28
N TYR A 37 2.53 -11.70 8.13
CA TYR A 37 2.91 -12.59 7.04
C TYR A 37 2.08 -13.89 7.04
N SER A 38 1.95 -14.57 8.18
CA SER A 38 1.15 -15.80 8.27
C SER A 38 -0.32 -15.55 7.94
N GLU A 39 -0.90 -14.46 8.46
CA GLU A 39 -2.30 -14.11 8.18
C GLU A 39 -2.55 -13.87 6.68
N ILE A 40 -1.69 -13.09 6.01
CA ILE A 40 -1.84 -12.83 4.57
C ILE A 40 -1.60 -14.11 3.75
N LYS A 41 -0.67 -14.98 4.16
CA LYS A 41 -0.42 -16.26 3.51
C LYS A 41 -1.63 -17.20 3.58
N GLU A 42 -2.27 -17.29 4.74
CA GLU A 42 -3.49 -18.08 4.91
C GLU A 42 -4.62 -17.56 4.02
N ILE A 43 -4.79 -16.24 3.94
CA ILE A 43 -5.81 -15.60 3.09
C ILE A 43 -5.56 -15.86 1.60
N ILE A 44 -4.30 -15.76 1.15
CA ILE A 44 -3.93 -16.08 -0.24
C ILE A 44 -4.29 -17.54 -0.55
N ASN A 45 -4.08 -18.45 0.40
CA ASN A 45 -4.37 -19.87 0.23
C ASN A 45 -5.89 -20.18 0.34
N SER A 46 -6.66 -19.37 1.06
CA SER A 46 -8.10 -19.55 1.27
C SER A 46 -8.98 -18.88 0.20
N ASN A 47 -8.39 -18.12 -0.74
CA ASN A 47 -9.11 -17.26 -1.70
C ASN A 47 -10.03 -16.22 -1.03
N GLU A 48 -9.77 -15.86 0.23
CA GLU A 48 -10.48 -14.78 0.90
C GLU A 48 -10.04 -13.40 0.39
N LYS A 49 -10.89 -12.38 0.61
CA LYS A 49 -10.60 -11.01 0.20
C LYS A 49 -9.52 -10.40 1.09
N ILE A 50 -8.28 -10.39 0.60
CA ILE A 50 -7.11 -9.71 1.19
C ILE A 50 -7.43 -8.29 1.69
N GLU A 51 -8.33 -7.59 1.02
CA GLU A 51 -8.76 -6.24 1.35
C GLU A 51 -9.38 -6.11 2.75
N GLU A 52 -10.13 -7.10 3.22
CA GLU A 52 -10.80 -7.04 4.53
C GLU A 52 -9.77 -7.12 5.67
N THR A 53 -8.74 -7.95 5.49
CA THR A 53 -7.63 -8.04 6.45
C THR A 53 -6.75 -6.80 6.43
N MET A 54 -6.42 -6.26 5.25
CA MET A 54 -5.71 -4.97 5.16
C MET A 54 -6.49 -3.84 5.85
N LYS A 55 -7.80 -3.76 5.61
CA LYS A 55 -8.67 -2.79 6.27
C LYS A 55 -8.72 -3.00 7.78
N ARG A 56 -8.78 -4.25 8.26
CA ARG A 56 -8.69 -4.56 9.69
C ARG A 56 -7.38 -4.05 10.30
N ILE A 57 -6.24 -4.25 9.65
CA ILE A 57 -4.94 -3.78 10.14
C ILE A 57 -4.90 -2.25 10.25
N TYR A 58 -5.50 -1.55 9.28
CA TYR A 58 -5.65 -0.10 9.36
C TYR A 58 -6.52 0.32 10.55
N LEU A 59 -7.66 -0.34 10.75
CA LEU A 59 -8.65 0.01 11.76
C LEU A 59 -8.30 -0.44 13.18
N ASN A 60 -7.54 -1.53 13.34
CA ASN A 60 -7.26 -2.13 14.65
C ASN A 60 -6.25 -1.35 15.50
N GLU A 61 -5.68 -0.25 14.99
CA GLU A 61 -4.67 0.59 15.66
C GLU A 61 -3.50 -0.21 16.28
N ASN A 62 -3.30 -1.47 15.90
CA ASN A 62 -2.28 -2.32 16.49
C ASN A 62 -0.92 -1.91 15.95
N GLU A 63 -0.32 -0.93 16.62
CA GLU A 63 0.97 -0.33 16.28
C GLU A 63 2.10 -1.36 16.15
N ASN A 64 1.98 -2.52 16.81
CA ASN A 64 2.96 -3.61 16.72
C ASN A 64 2.99 -4.30 15.35
N GLU A 65 1.95 -4.13 14.52
CA GLU A 65 1.88 -4.67 13.17
C GLU A 65 2.48 -3.72 12.12
N LYS A 66 2.87 -2.49 12.52
CA LYS A 66 3.45 -1.46 11.65
C LYS A 66 4.96 -1.37 11.87
N ASP A 67 5.72 -2.02 10.99
CA ASP A 67 7.17 -2.22 11.07
C ASP A 67 7.98 -1.22 10.21
N PHE A 68 7.34 -0.16 9.70
CA PHE A 68 7.97 0.89 8.89
C PHE A 68 7.41 2.28 9.16
N ILE A 69 8.25 3.31 9.04
CA ILE A 69 7.90 4.71 9.24
C ILE A 69 8.17 5.51 7.97
N ILE A 70 7.18 6.29 7.54
CA ILE A 70 7.33 7.34 6.53
C ILE A 70 7.35 8.69 7.25
N GLU A 71 8.48 9.41 7.16
CA GLU A 71 8.67 10.74 7.74
C GLU A 71 8.29 11.80 6.69
N ARG A 72 7.30 12.65 7.00
CA ARG A 72 6.76 13.66 6.07
C ARG A 72 6.35 14.92 6.81
N LYS A 73 6.80 16.09 6.36
CA LYS A 73 6.33 17.42 6.85
C LYS A 73 6.23 17.45 8.39
N GLU A 74 7.31 17.02 9.05
CA GLU A 74 7.44 16.93 10.53
C GLU A 74 6.53 15.91 11.23
N LYS A 75 5.83 15.06 10.47
CA LYS A 75 5.00 13.96 10.96
C LYS A 75 5.60 12.60 10.63
N GLN A 76 5.17 11.60 11.39
CA GLN A 76 5.54 10.20 11.17
C GLN A 76 4.28 9.38 10.93
N TYR A 77 4.30 8.60 9.86
CA TYR A 77 3.22 7.70 9.48
C TYR A 77 3.74 6.28 9.50
N LYS A 78 3.07 5.40 10.25
CA LYS A 78 3.51 4.02 10.44
C LYS A 78 2.73 3.08 9.53
N PHE A 79 3.45 2.16 8.89
CA PHE A 79 2.90 1.21 7.95
C PHE A 79 3.48 -0.19 8.16
N PRO A 80 2.74 -1.25 7.83
CA PRO A 80 3.33 -2.56 7.57
C PRO A 80 4.06 -2.55 6.22
N LYS A 81 5.35 -2.90 6.21
CA LYS A 81 6.17 -3.06 5.01
C LYS A 81 5.48 -3.92 3.97
N LEU A 82 4.88 -5.02 4.41
CA LEU A 82 4.23 -5.97 3.53
C LEU A 82 3.09 -5.33 2.72
N ILE A 83 2.30 -4.44 3.32
CA ILE A 83 1.24 -3.71 2.62
C ILE A 83 1.84 -2.75 1.60
N LEU A 84 2.88 -2.00 1.98
CA LEU A 84 3.59 -1.11 1.05
C LEU A 84 4.18 -1.89 -0.15
N ILE A 85 4.83 -3.04 0.08
CA ILE A 85 5.37 -3.93 -0.96
C ILE A 85 4.26 -4.42 -1.92
N MET A 86 3.09 -4.77 -1.38
CA MET A 86 1.97 -5.25 -2.18
C MET A 86 1.34 -4.12 -3.03
N ARG A 87 1.48 -2.86 -2.62
CA ARG A 87 0.72 -1.75 -3.18
C ARG A 87 1.55 -0.72 -3.96
N SER A 88 2.87 -0.75 -3.84
CA SER A 88 3.78 0.22 -4.44
C SER A 88 5.04 -0.46 -4.96
N GLU A 89 5.35 -0.24 -6.24
CA GLU A 89 6.60 -0.72 -6.83
C GLU A 89 7.81 0.04 -6.30
N LEU A 90 7.65 1.32 -5.92
CA LEU A 90 8.70 2.09 -5.24
C LEU A 90 9.13 1.40 -3.95
N TYR A 91 8.17 1.11 -3.06
CA TYR A 91 8.47 0.46 -1.79
C TYR A 91 8.90 -0.99 -1.97
N ARG A 92 8.30 -1.74 -2.92
CA ARG A 92 8.79 -3.08 -3.29
C ARG A 92 10.26 -3.02 -3.69
N GLY A 93 10.63 -2.12 -4.59
CA GLY A 93 11.99 -1.91 -5.03
C GLY A 93 12.90 -1.60 -3.84
N MET A 94 12.56 -0.57 -3.07
CA MET A 94 13.32 -0.13 -1.90
C MET A 94 13.59 -1.24 -0.88
N PHE A 95 12.58 -2.07 -0.57
CA PHE A 95 12.74 -3.15 0.41
C PHE A 95 13.41 -4.41 -0.12
N LEU A 96 13.45 -4.61 -1.44
CA LEU A 96 14.07 -5.79 -2.06
C LEU A 96 15.48 -5.53 -2.60
N SER A 97 15.80 -4.28 -2.97
CA SER A 97 17.10 -3.92 -3.54
C SER A 97 18.13 -3.54 -2.48
N VAL A 98 17.69 -3.17 -1.27
CA VAL A 98 18.58 -2.70 -0.21
C VAL A 98 18.67 -3.76 0.88
N THR A 99 19.49 -4.78 0.64
CA THR A 99 19.70 -5.92 1.56
C THR A 99 20.49 -5.53 2.82
N GLU A 100 21.18 -4.38 2.83
CA GLU A 100 22.05 -3.94 3.92
C GLU A 100 21.48 -2.80 4.77
N ASP A 101 20.53 -2.03 4.25
CA ASP A 101 19.98 -0.89 4.98
C ASP A 101 18.96 -1.39 6.01
N LYS A 102 19.39 -1.33 7.27
CA LYS A 102 18.61 -1.78 8.43
C LYS A 102 17.54 -0.74 8.81
N SER A 103 17.46 0.40 8.13
CA SER A 103 16.48 1.44 8.44
C SER A 103 15.05 0.90 8.33
N ASN A 104 14.26 1.18 9.37
CA ASN A 104 12.82 0.97 9.37
C ASN A 104 12.07 2.28 9.03
N LYS A 105 12.76 3.26 8.45
CA LYS A 105 12.18 4.55 8.11
C LYS A 105 12.69 5.14 6.80
N VAL A 106 11.87 5.99 6.17
CA VAL A 106 12.23 6.77 4.97
C VAL A 106 11.62 8.16 5.03
N THR A 107 12.27 9.13 4.41
CA THR A 107 11.73 10.47 4.20
C THR A 107 10.92 10.52 2.91
N ASP A 108 9.73 11.09 2.97
CA ASP A 108 8.82 11.27 1.83
C ASP A 108 9.05 12.63 1.12
N TYR A 109 9.27 12.57 -0.20
CA TYR A 109 9.51 13.73 -1.07
C TYR A 109 8.44 13.88 -2.17
N SER A 110 7.24 13.30 -1.98
CA SER A 110 6.16 13.34 -2.98
C SER A 110 5.41 14.67 -3.08
N GLU A 111 5.76 15.67 -2.27
CA GLU A 111 5.16 17.02 -2.20
C GLU A 111 3.66 17.12 -1.84
N LEU A 112 2.86 16.04 -1.94
CA LEU A 112 1.44 15.96 -1.52
C LEU A 112 1.06 16.78 -0.26
N SER A 113 -0.13 17.38 -0.26
CA SER A 113 -0.67 17.93 0.99
C SER A 113 -0.89 16.82 2.04
N ASN A 114 -1.03 17.20 3.31
CA ASN A 114 -1.36 16.24 4.37
C ASN A 114 -2.71 15.54 4.10
N LYS A 115 -3.68 16.25 3.49
CA LYS A 115 -4.98 15.67 3.12
C LYS A 115 -4.82 14.61 2.02
N SER A 116 -4.07 14.91 0.96
CA SER A 116 -3.78 13.96 -0.11
C SER A 116 -3.01 12.75 0.42
N PHE A 117 -2.03 12.96 1.31
CA PHE A 117 -1.32 11.83 1.92
C PHE A 117 -2.23 10.96 2.81
N GLN A 118 -3.19 11.53 3.53
CA GLN A 118 -4.18 10.77 4.29
C GLN A 118 -5.13 9.95 3.39
N ILE A 119 -5.49 10.47 2.22
CA ILE A 119 -6.26 9.73 1.21
C ILE A 119 -5.43 8.54 0.70
N PHE A 120 -4.17 8.79 0.34
CA PHE A 120 -3.22 7.75 -0.06
C PHE A 120 -3.10 6.66 1.02
N GLU A 121 -2.86 7.08 2.26
CA GLU A 121 -2.73 6.20 3.41
C GLU A 121 -4.00 5.38 3.61
N TYR A 122 -5.20 5.96 3.52
CA TYR A 122 -6.42 5.17 3.68
C TYR A 122 -6.64 4.17 2.54
N TRP A 123 -6.37 4.60 1.30
CA TRP A 123 -6.60 3.79 0.11
C TRP A 123 -5.69 2.57 0.07
N ILE A 124 -4.43 2.70 0.53
CA ILE A 124 -3.46 1.58 0.49
C ILE A 124 -3.95 0.35 1.27
N TYR A 125 -4.74 0.57 2.33
CA TYR A 125 -5.33 -0.50 3.12
C TYR A 125 -6.72 -0.92 2.63
N SER A 126 -7.53 0.03 2.16
CA SER A 126 -8.97 -0.19 1.99
C SER A 126 -9.46 -0.34 0.55
N ASN A 127 -8.69 0.09 -0.45
CA ASN A 127 -9.18 0.34 -1.82
C ASN A 127 -10.40 1.28 -1.86
N GLN A 128 -10.56 2.15 -0.86
CA GLN A 128 -11.67 3.08 -0.72
C GLN A 128 -11.12 4.49 -0.45
N ILE A 129 -12.01 5.48 -0.49
CA ILE A 129 -11.77 6.84 -0.02
C ILE A 129 -12.67 7.04 1.19
N LYS A 130 -12.17 7.69 2.25
CA LYS A 130 -13.00 7.99 3.42
C LYS A 130 -14.14 8.93 3.05
N ASP A 131 -15.34 8.63 3.53
CA ASP A 131 -16.54 9.40 3.21
C ASP A 131 -16.46 10.86 3.70
N GLU A 132 -15.86 11.08 4.86
CA GLU A 132 -15.69 12.38 5.52
C GLU A 132 -14.73 13.35 4.82
N ILE A 133 -13.92 12.90 3.85
CA ILE A 133 -12.98 13.76 3.16
C ILE A 133 -13.67 14.41 1.95
N GLU A 134 -13.75 15.74 1.97
CA GLU A 134 -14.11 16.58 0.82
C GLU A 134 -13.02 16.48 -0.25
N ILE A 135 -13.42 16.19 -1.49
CA ILE A 135 -12.50 16.05 -2.61
C ILE A 135 -12.53 17.35 -3.40
N THR A 136 -11.36 17.94 -3.63
CA THR A 136 -11.20 19.13 -4.46
C THR A 136 -10.39 18.78 -5.72
N GLN A 137 -10.44 19.63 -6.74
CA GLN A 137 -9.62 19.45 -7.94
C GLN A 137 -8.12 19.47 -7.62
N GLU A 138 -7.70 20.27 -6.62
CA GLU A 138 -6.32 20.31 -6.15
C GLU A 138 -5.88 18.95 -5.58
N ILE A 139 -6.72 18.30 -4.76
CA ILE A 139 -6.46 16.96 -4.24
C ILE A 139 -6.33 15.94 -5.37
N ILE A 140 -7.20 16.02 -6.39
CA ILE A 140 -7.14 15.11 -7.55
C ILE A 140 -5.79 15.25 -8.27
N ASN A 141 -5.36 16.48 -8.57
CA ASN A 141 -4.11 16.77 -9.27
C ASN A 141 -2.89 16.33 -8.45
N GLU A 142 -2.91 16.57 -7.13
CA GLU A 142 -1.85 16.10 -6.24
C GLU A 142 -1.77 14.56 -6.24
N ILE A 143 -2.90 13.87 -6.09
CA ILE A 143 -2.92 12.40 -6.06
C ILE A 143 -2.49 11.80 -7.40
N GLU A 144 -2.85 12.40 -8.53
CA GLU A 144 -2.36 11.96 -9.84
C GLU A 144 -0.82 11.95 -9.87
N THR A 145 -0.20 13.03 -9.40
CA THR A 145 1.27 13.13 -9.26
C THR A 145 1.81 12.10 -8.25
N GLY A 146 1.07 11.89 -7.15
CA GLY A 146 1.42 10.91 -6.11
C GLY A 146 1.38 9.45 -6.60
N ILE A 147 0.43 9.10 -7.46
CA ILE A 147 0.30 7.75 -8.06
C ILE A 147 1.58 7.39 -8.81
N ASP A 148 2.11 8.33 -9.59
CA ASP A 148 3.36 8.15 -10.34
C ASP A 148 4.56 8.09 -9.40
N TYR A 149 4.66 9.01 -8.44
CA TYR A 149 5.76 9.04 -7.46
C TYR A 149 5.86 7.73 -6.68
N PHE A 150 4.75 7.27 -6.08
CA PHE A 150 4.72 6.05 -5.29
C PHE A 150 4.66 4.79 -6.15
N GLN A 151 4.55 4.93 -7.47
CA GLN A 151 4.40 3.82 -8.42
C GLN A 151 3.31 2.84 -7.95
N LEU A 152 2.12 3.38 -7.71
CA LEU A 152 1.02 2.62 -7.12
C LEU A 152 0.54 1.51 -8.07
N ASN A 153 0.31 0.35 -7.47
CA ASN A 153 -0.24 -0.81 -8.14
C ASN A 153 -1.71 -0.54 -8.50
N GLN A 154 -2.05 -0.63 -9.79
CA GLN A 154 -3.39 -0.28 -10.28
C GLN A 154 -4.48 -1.26 -9.81
N THR A 155 -5.19 -0.95 -8.75
CA THR A 155 -6.32 -1.80 -8.34
C THR A 155 -7.55 -1.50 -9.18
N ASN A 156 -8.55 -2.38 -9.13
CA ASN A 156 -9.88 -2.09 -9.66
C ASN A 156 -10.87 -2.03 -8.47
N PRO A 157 -11.52 -0.88 -8.20
CA PRO A 157 -11.31 0.42 -8.88
C PRO A 157 -9.98 1.08 -8.51
N ASN A 158 -9.38 1.87 -9.42
CA ASN A 158 -8.12 2.56 -9.14
C ASN A 158 -8.38 3.85 -8.32
N LEU A 159 -7.35 4.37 -7.63
CA LEU A 159 -7.49 5.53 -6.75
C LEU A 159 -7.99 6.78 -7.49
N PHE A 160 -7.49 7.03 -8.70
CA PHE A 160 -7.87 8.20 -9.49
C PHE A 160 -9.36 8.14 -9.87
N ASP A 161 -9.83 7.01 -10.39
CA ASP A 161 -11.24 6.79 -10.74
C ASP A 161 -12.17 7.00 -9.53
N LEU A 162 -11.76 6.49 -8.36
CA LEU A 162 -12.52 6.69 -7.13
C LEU A 162 -12.63 8.17 -6.76
N LEU A 163 -11.55 8.94 -6.90
CA LEU A 163 -11.50 10.36 -6.57
C LEU A 163 -12.37 11.18 -7.53
N THR A 164 -12.21 10.96 -8.83
CA THR A 164 -13.02 11.64 -9.86
C THR A 164 -14.50 11.34 -9.70
N LYS A 165 -14.86 10.08 -9.43
CA LYS A 165 -16.25 9.70 -9.17
C LYS A 165 -16.82 10.40 -7.94
N LYS A 166 -16.04 10.46 -6.85
CA LYS A 166 -16.48 11.11 -5.61
C LYS A 166 -16.65 12.62 -5.81
N PHE A 167 -15.72 13.29 -6.48
CA PHE A 167 -15.80 14.71 -6.81
C PHE A 167 -17.04 15.04 -7.66
N ASN A 168 -17.33 14.23 -8.68
CA ASN A 168 -18.51 14.43 -9.53
C ASN A 168 -19.83 14.18 -8.81
N ASN A 169 -19.85 13.42 -7.72
CA ASN A 169 -21.05 13.18 -6.90
C ASN A 169 -21.24 14.25 -5.81
N GLN A 170 -20.25 15.11 -5.58
CA GLN A 170 -20.30 16.21 -4.61
C GLN A 170 -20.80 17.52 -5.23
N ASN A 171 -20.72 17.65 -6.55
CA ASN A 171 -21.17 18.80 -7.35
C ASN A 171 -22.48 18.49 -8.08
#